data_AF-A0A370HZ04-F1
#
_entry.id   AF-A0A370HZ04-F1
#
_cell.length_a   1.000
_cell.length_b   1.000
_cell.length_c   1.000
_cell.angle_alpha   90.00
_cell.angle_beta   90.00
_cell.angle_gamma   90.00
#
_symmetry.space_group_name_H-M   'P 1'
#
loop_
_entity.id
_entity.type
_entity.pdbx_description
1 polymer ?
#
loop_
_entity_poly.entity_id
_entity_poly.type
_entity_poly.pdbx_seq_one_letter_code
_entity_poly.pdbx_strand_id
1 'polypeptide(L)'
;MAIMRGVCEHTEGKHLTVNAFNAALRLQRAFDGKFVDDIPAFAVLGARVEVPDLEALRGARRFTGTVGPTTLALTFDGDTRLSGSLVPALDREYSVEGEGYWRPVF
;
A
#
# COMPACT_ATOMS: atom_id res chain seq x y z
N MET A 1 -1.00 1.62 -18.00
CA MET A 1 -1.49 1.05 -16.73
C MET A 1 -0.84 -0.31 -16.51
N ALA A 2 -0.06 -0.45 -15.45
CA ALA A 2 0.53 -1.72 -15.03
C ALA A 2 -0.09 -2.15 -13.70
N ILE A 3 -0.24 -3.46 -13.50
CA ILE A 3 -0.75 -4.04 -12.26
C ILE A 3 0.37 -4.89 -11.65
N MET A 4 0.67 -4.65 -10.39
CA MET A 4 1.61 -5.44 -9.60
C MET A 4 0.85 -6.21 -8.52
N ARG A 5 1.33 -7.41 -8.21
CA ARG A 5 0.87 -8.13 -7.01
C ARG A 5 1.64 -7.60 -5.82
N GLY A 6 0.94 -7.27 -4.76
CA GLY A 6 1.51 -6.78 -3.52
C GLY A 6 1.36 -7.77 -2.38
N VAL A 7 2.24 -7.65 -1.41
CA VAL A 7 2.02 -8.04 -0.02
C VAL A 7 2.05 -6.74 0.78
N CYS A 8 1.06 -6.53 1.62
CA CYS A 8 1.01 -5.36 2.50
C CYS A 8 0.71 -5.85 3.90
N GLU A 9 1.52 -5.40 4.85
CA GLU A 9 1.46 -5.83 6.24
C GLU A 9 1.61 -4.61 7.14
N HIS A 10 0.91 -4.64 8.26
CA HIS A 10 0.91 -3.63 9.28
C HIS A 10 0.89 -4.30 10.65
N THR A 11 1.94 -4.09 11.44
CA THR A 11 2.13 -4.80 12.71
C THR A 11 1.37 -4.17 13.88
N GLU A 12 1.22 -2.84 13.90
CA GLU A 12 0.42 -1.98 14.80
C GLU A 12 1.04 -0.56 14.80
N GLY A 13 0.23 0.46 15.10
CA GLY A 13 0.68 1.85 15.24
C GLY A 13 0.64 2.59 13.91
N LYS A 14 1.72 3.28 13.56
CA LYS A 14 1.70 4.17 12.38
C LYS A 14 2.43 3.63 11.16
N HIS A 15 3.22 2.56 11.25
CA HIS A 15 4.11 2.18 10.15
C HIS A 15 3.45 1.17 9.19
N LEU A 16 3.48 1.46 7.89
CA LEU A 16 2.96 0.63 6.82
C LEU A 16 4.10 0.17 5.92
N THR A 17 4.19 -1.14 5.68
CA THR A 17 5.14 -1.71 4.73
C THR A 17 4.39 -2.43 3.61
N VAL A 18 4.74 -2.11 2.36
CA VAL A 18 4.15 -2.68 1.15
C VAL A 18 5.26 -3.18 0.26
N ASN A 19 5.20 -4.44 -0.13
CA ASN A 19 6.11 -5.06 -1.09
C ASN A 19 5.33 -5.40 -2.36
N ALA A 20 5.67 -4.77 -3.47
CA ALA A 20 5.04 -4.98 -4.77
C ALA A 20 5.98 -5.70 -5.74
N PHE A 21 5.44 -6.67 -6.47
CA PHE A 21 6.15 -7.49 -7.45
C PHE A 21 5.38 -7.60 -8.76
N ASN A 22 6.11 -7.46 -9.87
CA ASN A 22 5.64 -7.76 -11.22
C ASN A 22 6.46 -8.89 -11.82
N ALA A 23 5.85 -10.08 -11.93
CA ALA A 23 6.49 -11.28 -12.44
C ALA A 23 6.89 -11.17 -13.92
N ALA A 24 6.05 -10.54 -14.74
CA ALA A 24 6.29 -10.40 -16.17
C ALA A 24 7.53 -9.54 -16.46
N LEU A 25 7.76 -8.52 -15.63
CA LEU A 25 8.86 -7.58 -15.78
C LEU A 25 10.05 -7.87 -14.86
N ARG A 26 9.94 -8.88 -13.98
CA ARG A 26 10.91 -9.17 -12.91
C ARG A 26 11.26 -7.93 -12.06
N LEU A 27 10.25 -7.12 -11.76
CA LEU A 27 10.43 -5.89 -10.98
C LEU A 27 9.88 -6.09 -9.58
N GLN A 28 10.69 -5.71 -8.59
CA GLN A 28 10.29 -5.65 -7.19
C GLN A 28 10.52 -4.23 -6.63
N ARG A 29 9.56 -3.77 -5.86
CA ARG A 29 9.56 -2.46 -5.21
C ARG A 29 9.00 -2.60 -3.80
N ALA A 30 9.62 -1.93 -2.85
CA ALA A 30 9.10 -1.80 -1.49
C ALA A 30 8.70 -0.36 -1.24
N PHE A 31 7.63 -0.16 -0.48
CA PHE A 31 7.19 1.11 0.06
C PHE A 31 7.07 0.98 1.56
N ASP A 32 7.69 1.93 2.24
CA ASP A 32 7.61 2.09 3.67
C ASP A 32 7.01 3.48 3.90
N GLY A 33 5.94 3.54 4.68
CA GLY A 33 5.19 4.78 4.90
C GLY A 33 4.56 4.85 6.28
N LYS A 34 4.02 6.01 6.63
CA LYS A 34 3.48 6.25 7.96
C LYS A 34 2.08 6.85 7.93
N PHE A 35 1.16 6.28 8.69
CA PHE A 35 -0.17 6.80 8.97
C PHE A 35 -0.15 7.99 9.94
N VAL A 36 -1.14 8.87 9.85
CA VAL A 36 -1.33 9.97 10.81
C VAL A 36 -1.73 9.45 12.19
N ASP A 37 -2.63 8.47 12.24
CA ASP A 37 -3.16 7.87 13.47
C ASP A 37 -2.65 6.44 13.68
N ASP A 38 -2.76 5.96 14.93
CA ASP A 38 -2.44 4.57 15.24
C ASP A 38 -3.56 3.65 14.73
N ILE A 39 -3.18 2.61 14.00
CA ILE A 39 -4.11 1.63 13.41
C ILE A 39 -3.83 0.25 14.04
N PRO A 40 -4.86 -0.58 14.26
CA PRO A 40 -4.64 -1.96 14.71
C PRO A 40 -3.91 -2.79 13.66
N ALA A 41 -3.20 -3.83 14.08
CA ALA A 41 -2.49 -4.75 13.20
C ALA A 41 -3.41 -5.38 12.12
N PHE A 42 -2.92 -5.45 10.88
CA PHE A 42 -3.58 -6.16 9.79
C PHE A 42 -2.58 -6.61 8.72
N ALA A 43 -2.93 -7.64 7.98
CA ALA A 43 -2.32 -7.99 6.71
C ALA A 43 -3.31 -7.78 5.57
N VAL A 44 -2.81 -7.52 4.36
CA VAL A 44 -3.63 -7.37 3.16
C VAL A 44 -3.41 -8.56 2.25
N LEU A 45 -4.43 -9.41 2.14
CA LEU A 45 -4.45 -10.50 1.18
C LEU A 45 -4.83 -10.01 -0.21
N GLY A 46 -4.14 -10.58 -1.21
CA GLY A 46 -4.38 -10.27 -2.61
C GLY A 46 -4.14 -8.81 -2.95
N ALA A 47 -3.19 -8.16 -2.27
CA ALA A 47 -2.92 -6.76 -2.50
C ALA A 47 -2.54 -6.51 -3.97
N ARG A 48 -3.05 -5.42 -4.53
CA ARG A 48 -2.83 -5.00 -5.91
C ARG A 48 -2.36 -3.56 -5.91
N VAL A 49 -1.28 -3.31 -6.63
CA VAL A 49 -0.80 -1.96 -6.90
C VAL A 49 -1.05 -1.67 -8.38
N GLU A 50 -1.97 -0.76 -8.65
CA GLU A 50 -2.28 -0.26 -9.97
C GLU A 50 -1.51 1.05 -10.17
N VAL A 51 -0.68 1.10 -11.21
CA VAL A 51 0.13 2.27 -11.54
C VAL A 51 -0.14 2.73 -12.96
N PRO A 52 -0.11 4.04 -13.25
CA PRO A 52 -0.23 4.54 -14.62
C PRO A 52 0.91 4.01 -15.51
N ASP A 53 2.13 4.06 -14.97
CA ASP A 53 3.39 3.58 -15.54
C ASP A 53 4.37 3.17 -14.42
N LEU A 54 5.55 2.65 -14.79
CA LEU A 54 6.55 2.18 -13.81
C LEU A 54 7.39 3.30 -13.20
N GLU A 55 7.42 4.49 -13.79
CA GLU A 55 8.10 5.66 -13.24
C GLU A 55 7.32 6.22 -12.04
N ALA A 56 6.02 5.94 -11.94
CA ALA A 56 5.22 6.21 -10.74
C ALA A 56 5.78 5.50 -9.47
N LEU A 57 6.51 4.39 -9.63
CA LEU A 57 7.13 3.62 -8.54
C LEU A 57 8.54 4.11 -8.19
N ARG A 58 8.70 5.43 -8.13
CA ARG A 58 9.92 6.10 -7.71
C ARG A 58 9.56 7.31 -6.85
N GLY A 59 10.50 7.67 -5.98
CA GLY A 59 10.39 8.90 -5.21
C GLY A 59 9.53 8.77 -3.97
N ALA A 60 9.50 9.86 -3.22
CA ALA A 60 8.59 10.03 -2.11
C ALA A 60 7.18 10.32 -2.66
N ARG A 61 6.18 9.71 -2.06
CA ARG A 61 4.78 9.76 -2.47
C ARG A 61 3.91 10.02 -1.24
N ARG A 62 2.96 10.94 -1.37
CA ARG A 62 1.91 11.08 -0.37
C ARG A 62 0.80 10.12 -0.71
N PHE A 63 0.17 9.55 0.29
CA PHE A 63 -1.01 8.72 0.10
C PHE A 63 -2.15 9.19 0.99
N THR A 64 -3.36 8.97 0.49
CA THR A 64 -4.61 9.16 1.23
C THR A 64 -5.52 7.99 0.93
N GLY A 65 -6.45 7.67 1.82
CA GLY A 65 -7.42 6.62 1.58
C GLY A 65 -8.13 6.14 2.84
N THR A 66 -8.68 4.94 2.74
CA THR A 66 -9.39 4.28 3.84
C THR A 66 -8.87 2.87 4.07
N VAL A 67 -8.79 2.53 5.35
CA VAL A 67 -8.64 1.15 5.83
C VAL A 67 -9.99 0.78 6.42
N GLY A 68 -10.85 0.21 5.57
CA GLY A 68 -12.21 -0.22 5.95
C GLY A 68 -12.19 -1.49 6.80
N PRO A 69 -13.36 -1.99 7.26
CA PRO A 69 -13.42 -3.19 8.09
C PRO A 69 -12.80 -4.42 7.42
N THR A 70 -12.94 -4.57 6.11
CA THR A 70 -12.50 -5.77 5.37
C THR A 70 -11.60 -5.47 4.19
N THR A 71 -11.38 -4.20 3.87
CA THR A 71 -10.66 -3.79 2.65
C THR A 71 -9.77 -2.59 2.90
N LEU A 72 -8.63 -2.56 2.24
CA LEU A 72 -7.76 -1.39 2.16
C LEU A 72 -7.86 -0.76 0.78
N ALA A 73 -7.92 0.57 0.72
CA ALA A 73 -7.90 1.35 -0.51
C ALA A 73 -7.12 2.65 -0.30
N LEU A 74 -5.89 2.71 -0.80
CA LEU A 74 -5.02 3.89 -0.75
C LEU A 74 -4.75 4.41 -2.16
N THR A 75 -4.70 5.73 -2.30
CA THR A 75 -4.29 6.42 -3.52
C THR A 75 -3.04 7.24 -3.22
N PHE A 76 -2.00 7.07 -4.03
CA PHE A 76 -0.73 7.80 -3.92
C PHE A 76 -0.68 8.89 -4.99
N ASP A 77 -0.43 10.13 -4.59
CA ASP A 77 -0.39 11.34 -5.43
C ASP A 77 -1.51 11.45 -6.49
N GLY A 78 -2.64 10.77 -6.28
CA GLY A 78 -3.80 10.74 -7.19
C GLY A 78 -3.74 9.71 -8.33
N ASP A 79 -2.63 9.01 -8.55
CA ASP A 79 -2.43 8.19 -9.77
C ASP A 79 -2.24 6.68 -9.50
N THR A 80 -1.61 6.34 -8.39
CA THR A 80 -1.26 4.96 -8.03
C THR A 80 -2.23 4.48 -6.98
N ARG A 81 -2.78 3.28 -7.13
CA ARG A 81 -3.76 2.73 -6.20
C ARG A 81 -3.27 1.43 -5.59
N LEU A 82 -3.29 1.35 -4.26
CA LEU A 82 -3.12 0.11 -3.52
C LEU A 82 -4.47 -0.35 -2.99
N SER A 83 -4.85 -1.59 -3.28
CA SER A 83 -6.06 -2.17 -2.73
C SER A 83 -5.90 -3.64 -2.36
N GLY A 84 -6.75 -4.15 -1.48
CA GLY A 84 -6.82 -5.57 -1.14
C GLY A 84 -7.73 -5.85 0.05
N SER A 85 -7.80 -7.11 0.47
CA SER A 85 -8.66 -7.54 1.58
C SER A 85 -7.87 -7.65 2.88
N LEU A 86 -8.41 -7.15 3.98
CA LEU A 86 -7.78 -7.18 5.29
C LEU A 86 -7.96 -8.53 5.98
N VAL A 87 -6.90 -8.99 6.66
CA VAL A 87 -6.91 -10.13 7.57
C VAL A 87 -6.02 -9.84 8.78
N PRO A 88 -6.56 -9.83 10.02
CA PRO A 88 -7.98 -9.93 10.35
C PRO A 88 -8.77 -8.69 9.87
N ALA A 89 -10.11 -8.79 9.91
CA ALA A 89 -10.97 -7.64 9.72
C ALA A 89 -10.82 -6.65 10.90
N LEU A 90 -10.95 -5.36 10.62
CA LEU A 90 -11.00 -4.29 11.62
C LEU A 90 -12.43 -4.05 12.11
N ASP A 91 -12.56 -3.39 13.26
CA ASP A 91 -13.83 -3.05 13.89
C ASP A 91 -14.61 -1.95 13.16
N ARG A 92 -13.89 -1.04 12.49
CA ARG A 92 -14.45 0.10 11.76
C ARG A 92 -13.55 0.54 10.62
N GLU A 93 -14.00 1.55 9.88
CA GLU A 93 -13.19 2.24 8.89
C GLU A 93 -12.30 3.31 9.55
N TYR A 94 -11.07 3.40 9.05
CA TYR A 94 -10.08 4.40 9.42
C TYR A 94 -9.70 5.21 8.19
N SER A 95 -9.88 6.52 8.26
CA SER A 95 -9.28 7.44 7.27
C SER A 95 -7.79 7.52 7.51
N VAL A 96 -7.02 7.47 6.43
CA VAL A 96 -5.57 7.52 6.52
C VAL A 96 -5.00 8.47 5.49
N GLU A 97 -3.99 9.19 5.93
CA GLU A 97 -3.07 9.89 5.04
C GLU A 97 -1.66 9.69 5.56
N GLY A 98 -0.70 9.93 4.69
CA GLY A 98 0.69 9.72 5.02
C GLY A 98 1.62 9.99 3.87
N GLU A 99 2.87 9.68 4.11
CA GLU A 99 3.92 9.71 3.10
C GLU A 99 4.76 8.44 3.22
N GLY A 100 5.42 8.10 2.12
CA GLY A 100 6.43 7.06 2.09
C GLY A 100 7.20 7.09 0.78
N TYR A 101 8.07 6.11 0.57
CA TYR A 101 8.97 6.12 -0.58
C TYR A 101 9.07 4.74 -1.23
N TRP A 102 8.98 4.69 -2.56
CA TRP A 102 9.20 3.47 -3.33
C TRP A 102 10.69 3.25 -3.59
N ARG A 103 11.25 2.14 -3.10
CA ARG A 103 12.63 1.74 -3.36
C ARG A 103 12.71 0.46 -4.19
N PRO A 104 13.72 0.33 -5.08
CA PRO A 104 14.10 -0.95 -5.64
C PRO A 104 14.45 -1.95 -4.53
N VAL A 105 14.02 -3.19 -4.71
CA VAL A 105 14.52 -4.32 -3.92
C VAL A 105 15.51 -5.07 -4.81
N PHE A 106 16.75 -5.22 -4.33
CA PHE A 106 17.83 -5.94 -5.01
C PHE A 106 18.16 -7.23 -4.26
#